data_AF-A0A845EIF3-F1
#
_entry.id   AF-A0A845EIF3-F1
#
_cell.length_a   1.000
_cell.length_b   1.000
_cell.length_c   1.000
_cell.angle_alpha   90.00
_cell.angle_beta   90.00
_cell.angle_gamma   90.00
#
_symmetry.space_group_name_H-M   'P 1'
#
loop_
_entity.id
_entity.type
_entity.pdbx_description
1 polymer ?
#
loop_
_entity_poly.entity_id
_entity_poly.type
_entity_poly.pdbx_seq_one_letter_code
_entity_poly.pdbx_strand_id
1 'polypeptide(L)'
;MVSEEKKKWDDRLNPLYFPLFTAIPVEGWLTLKASPFSGVEVTLFIIGVLFLAFAGAVETNSEEGKHRAIGYIYLLSALLFGSIGLFKWLT
;
A
#
# COMPACT_ATOMS: atom_id res chain seq x y z
N MET A 1 -29.62 9.26 -13.03
CA MET A 1 -29.07 7.99 -13.55
C MET A 1 -27.62 8.24 -13.94
N VAL A 2 -26.67 7.76 -13.15
CA VAL A 2 -25.25 7.77 -13.55
C VAL A 2 -25.12 6.67 -14.60
N SER A 3 -24.60 7.00 -15.79
CA SER A 3 -24.41 6.02 -16.86
C SER A 3 -23.40 4.96 -16.39
N GLU A 4 -23.64 3.69 -16.71
CA GLU A 4 -22.75 2.58 -16.32
C GLU A 4 -21.30 2.79 -16.81
N GLU A 5 -21.11 3.50 -17.92
CA GLU A 5 -19.78 3.91 -18.37
C GLU A 5 -19.06 4.79 -17.36
N LYS A 6 -19.75 5.76 -16.73
CA LYS A 6 -19.12 6.65 -15.74
C LYS A 6 -18.63 5.89 -14.52
N LYS A 7 -19.40 4.90 -14.07
CA LYS A 7 -19.05 3.99 -12.96
C LYS A 7 -17.80 3.17 -13.31
N LYS A 8 -17.76 2.61 -14.52
CA LYS A 8 -16.63 1.83 -15.04
C LYS A 8 -15.34 2.64 -15.23
N TRP A 9 -15.44 3.93 -15.54
CA TRP A 9 -14.30 4.85 -15.63
C TRP A 9 -13.77 5.24 -14.25
N ASP A 10 -14.65 5.53 -13.28
CA ASP A 10 -14.25 5.75 -11.87
C ASP A 10 -13.55 4.51 -11.28
N ASP A 11 -14.04 3.31 -11.58
CA ASP A 11 -13.43 2.05 -11.13
C ASP A 11 -12.07 1.74 -11.76
N ARG A 12 -11.76 2.34 -12.93
CA ARG A 12 -10.47 2.16 -13.63
C ARG A 12 -9.45 3.23 -13.27
N LEU A 13 -9.90 4.45 -12.98
CA LEU A 13 -9.07 5.55 -12.48
C LEU A 13 -9.07 5.62 -10.95
N ASN A 14 -9.49 4.54 -10.28
CA ASN A 14 -9.53 4.49 -8.84
C ASN A 14 -8.12 4.80 -8.30
N PRO A 15 -7.92 5.92 -7.57
CA PRO A 15 -6.61 6.32 -7.05
C PRO A 15 -5.95 5.23 -6.19
N LEU A 16 -6.74 4.25 -5.75
CA LEU A 16 -6.33 3.09 -4.97
C LEU A 16 -5.61 2.00 -5.77
N TYR A 17 -5.38 2.13 -7.09
CA TYR A 17 -4.34 1.34 -7.81
C TYR A 17 -2.94 1.95 -7.70
N PHE A 18 -2.83 3.23 -7.35
CA PHE A 18 -1.56 3.92 -7.17
C PHE A 18 -0.63 3.27 -6.13
N PRO A 19 -1.11 2.71 -4.99
CA PRO A 19 -0.26 2.00 -4.03
C PRO A 19 0.45 0.77 -4.61
N LEU A 20 -0.19 0.01 -5.50
CA LEU A 20 0.42 -1.17 -6.14
C LEU A 20 1.67 -0.82 -6.93
N PHE A 21 1.64 0.32 -7.64
CA PHE A 21 2.71 0.70 -8.57
C PHE A 21 3.75 1.67 -7.97
N THR A 22 3.50 2.19 -6.77
CA THR A 22 4.39 3.16 -6.14
C THR A 22 4.85 2.71 -4.75
N ALA A 23 3.92 2.54 -3.81
CA ALA A 23 4.24 2.19 -2.42
C ALA A 23 4.92 0.82 -2.32
N ILE A 24 4.40 -0.22 -2.97
CA ILE A 24 4.99 -1.57 -2.88
C ILE A 24 6.42 -1.63 -3.46
N PRO A 25 6.71 -1.10 -4.66
CA PRO A 25 8.08 -1.04 -5.17
C PRO A 25 9.04 -0.24 -4.28
N VAL A 26 8.59 0.89 -3.73
CA VAL A 26 9.41 1.73 -2.84
C VAL A 26 9.73 0.99 -1.54
N GLU A 27 8.73 0.38 -0.90
CA GLU A 27 8.92 -0.43 0.31
C GLU A 27 9.81 -1.67 0.04
N GLY A 28 9.61 -2.32 -1.12
CA GLY A 28 10.46 -3.42 -1.58
C GLY A 28 11.92 -3.00 -1.76
N TRP A 29 12.18 -1.83 -2.34
CA TRP A 29 13.54 -1.30 -2.47
C TRP A 29 14.16 -0.99 -1.10
N LEU A 30 13.43 -0.31 -0.20
CA LEU A 30 13.91 0.03 1.13
C LEU A 30 14.21 -1.21 1.97
N THR A 31 13.40 -2.26 1.87
CA THR A 31 13.66 -3.54 2.56
C THR A 31 14.93 -4.24 2.07
N LEU A 32 15.32 -4.07 0.81
CA LEU A 32 16.57 -4.66 0.27
C LEU A 32 17.81 -3.80 0.53
N LYS A 33 17.67 -2.49 0.73
CA LYS A 33 18.81 -1.57 0.96
C LYS A 33 19.55 -1.91 2.25
N ALA A 34 20.89 -1.87 2.25
CA ALA A 34 21.69 -2.09 3.46
C ALA A 34 21.56 -0.94 4.50
N SER A 35 21.73 -1.31 5.78
CA SER A 35 21.83 -0.40 6.94
C SER A 35 23.13 0.43 6.91
N PRO A 36 23.20 1.64 7.51
CA PRO A 36 22.13 2.33 8.25
C PRO A 36 21.15 3.08 7.34
N PHE A 37 19.89 3.11 7.77
CA PHE A 37 18.90 3.97 7.16
C PHE A 37 19.08 5.43 7.59
N SER A 38 18.90 6.34 6.65
CA SER A 38 18.78 7.78 6.96
C SER A 38 17.40 8.08 7.55
N GLY A 39 17.27 9.21 8.27
CA GLY A 39 15.97 9.63 8.83
C GLY A 39 14.88 9.82 7.76
N VAL A 40 15.27 10.22 6.55
CA VAL A 40 14.37 10.33 5.39
C VAL A 40 13.85 8.94 4.97
N GLU A 41 14.72 7.94 4.95
CA GLU A 41 14.35 6.57 4.57
C GLU A 41 13.43 5.91 5.60
N VAL A 42 13.71 6.10 6.90
CA VAL A 42 12.81 5.64 7.97
C VAL A 42 11.45 6.30 7.85
N THR A 43 11.41 7.60 7.58
CA THR A 43 10.16 8.34 7.38
C THR A 43 9.39 7.83 6.18
N LEU A 44 10.08 7.58 5.06
CA LEU A 44 9.47 7.05 3.84
C LEU A 44 8.86 5.66 4.08
N PHE A 45 9.58 4.80 4.82
CA PHE A 45 9.11 3.47 5.24
C PHE A 45 7.84 3.54 6.09
N ILE A 46 7.80 4.45 7.07
CA ILE A 46 6.62 4.63 7.92
C ILE A 46 5.43 5.11 7.09
N ILE A 47 5.64 6.10 6.21
CA ILE A 47 4.57 6.66 5.38
C ILE A 47 4.02 5.61 4.41
N GLY A 48 4.86 4.82 3.76
CA GLY A 48 4.39 3.80 2.82
C GLY A 48 3.65 2.66 3.52
N VAL A 49 4.11 2.20 4.69
CA VAL A 49 3.36 1.23 5.52
C VAL A 49 2.00 1.79 5.95
N LEU A 50 1.94 3.04 6.45
CA LEU A 50 0.67 3.68 6.84
C LEU A 50 -0.28 3.84 5.66
N PHE A 51 0.26 4.19 4.49
CA PHE A 51 -0.51 4.33 3.27
C PHE A 51 -1.10 2.99 2.81
N LEU A 52 -0.32 1.91 2.84
CA LEU A 52 -0.81 0.55 2.55
C LEU A 52 -1.88 0.11 3.55
N ALA A 53 -1.70 0.38 4.84
CA ALA A 53 -2.70 0.07 5.86
C ALA A 53 -4.01 0.81 5.62
N PHE A 54 -3.93 2.12 5.34
CA PHE A 54 -5.10 2.94 5.02
C PHE A 54 -5.81 2.48 3.74
N ALA A 55 -5.08 2.31 2.64
CA ALA A 55 -5.62 1.84 1.37
C ALA A 55 -6.27 0.46 1.53
N GLY A 56 -5.63 -0.45 2.27
CA GLY A 56 -6.17 -1.77 2.58
C GLY A 56 -7.47 -1.72 3.38
N ALA A 57 -7.54 -0.87 4.40
CA ALA A 57 -8.76 -0.69 5.20
C ALA A 57 -9.92 -0.11 4.38
N VAL A 58 -9.66 0.86 3.50
CA VAL A 58 -10.68 1.45 2.61
C VAL A 58 -11.19 0.42 1.62
N GLU A 59 -10.29 -0.29 0.94
CA GLU A 59 -10.62 -1.26 -0.12
C GLU A 59 -11.34 -2.51 0.43
N THR A 60 -10.98 -2.97 1.64
CA THR A 60 -11.66 -4.10 2.28
C THR A 60 -13.11 -3.81 2.69
N ASN A 61 -13.50 -2.54 2.77
CA ASN A 61 -14.86 -2.10 3.05
C ASN A 61 -15.73 -1.96 1.78
N SER A 62 -15.17 -2.19 0.58
CA SER A 62 -15.92 -2.17 -0.67
C SER A 62 -16.86 -3.37 -0.81
N GLU A 63 -18.03 -3.14 -1.42
CA GLU A 63 -18.99 -4.20 -1.76
C GLU A 63 -18.49 -5.08 -2.91
N GLU A 64 -17.56 -4.57 -3.73
CA GLU A 64 -16.99 -5.31 -4.85
C GLU A 64 -15.88 -6.26 -4.40
N GLY A 65 -16.06 -7.56 -4.68
CA GLY A 65 -15.10 -8.59 -4.25
C GLY A 65 -13.66 -8.38 -4.76
N LYS A 66 -13.49 -7.76 -5.94
CA LYS A 66 -12.18 -7.42 -6.52
C LYS A 66 -11.45 -6.38 -5.66
N HIS A 67 -12.14 -5.30 -5.30
CA HIS A 67 -11.62 -4.24 -4.43
C HIS A 67 -11.26 -4.80 -3.06
N ARG A 68 -12.12 -5.66 -2.51
CA ARG A 68 -11.85 -6.35 -1.24
C ARG A 68 -10.59 -7.21 -1.28
N ALA A 69 -10.37 -7.96 -2.36
CA ALA A 69 -9.17 -8.78 -2.53
C ALA A 69 -7.89 -7.92 -2.61
N ILE A 70 -7.92 -6.81 -3.36
CA ILE A 70 -6.82 -5.84 -3.44
C ILE A 70 -6.55 -5.25 -2.05
N GLY A 71 -7.60 -4.92 -1.30
CA GLY A 71 -7.46 -4.42 0.07
C GLY A 71 -6.71 -5.38 0.99
N TYR A 72 -6.99 -6.68 0.93
CA TYR A 72 -6.22 -7.67 1.70
C TYR A 72 -4.75 -7.76 1.27
N ILE A 73 -4.45 -7.61 -0.02
CA ILE A 73 -3.05 -7.55 -0.50
C ILE A 73 -2.33 -6.35 0.12
N TYR A 74 -2.98 -5.20 0.21
CA TYR A 74 -2.40 -4.03 0.88
C TYR A 74 -2.18 -4.24 2.37
N LEU A 75 -3.13 -4.82 3.09
CA LEU A 75 -2.99 -5.09 4.52
C LEU A 75 -1.85 -6.10 4.79
N LEU A 76 -1.76 -7.17 4.00
CA LEU A 76 -0.67 -8.14 4.11
C LEU A 76 0.70 -7.51 3.79
N SER A 77 0.76 -6.65 2.77
CA SER A 77 1.97 -5.93 2.42
C SER A 77 2.40 -4.96 3.53
N ALA A 78 1.46 -4.21 4.11
CA ALA A 78 1.73 -3.32 5.24
C ALA A 78 2.29 -4.08 6.45
N LEU A 79 1.71 -5.25 6.76
CA LEU A 79 2.19 -6.09 7.85
C LEU A 79 3.60 -6.64 7.59
N LEU A 80 3.85 -7.12 6.36
CA LEU A 80 5.15 -7.64 5.95
C LEU A 80 6.23 -6.56 6.00
N PHE A 81 6.02 -5.46 5.29
CA PHE A 81 6.98 -4.36 5.23
C PHE A 81 7.19 -3.76 6.61
N GLY A 82 6.12 -3.44 7.35
CA GLY A 82 6.21 -2.93 8.72
C GLY A 82 7.07 -3.81 9.64
N SER A 83 6.89 -5.14 9.55
CA SER A 83 7.67 -6.10 10.34
C SER A 83 9.15 -6.12 9.94
N ILE A 84 9.45 -6.14 8.63
CA ILE A 84 10.84 -6.13 8.13
C ILE A 84 11.54 -4.82 8.48
N GLY A 85 10.89 -3.69 8.29
CA GLY A 85 11.46 -2.37 8.61
C GLY A 85 11.74 -2.22 10.09
N LEU A 86 10.82 -2.67 10.95
CA LEU A 86 11.03 -2.68 12.40
C LEU A 86 12.22 -3.57 12.78
N PHE A 87 12.30 -4.78 12.22
CA PHE A 87 13.42 -5.68 12.48
C PHE A 87 14.76 -5.06 12.07
N LYS A 88 14.84 -4.49 10.87
CA LYS A 88 16.07 -3.82 10.36
C LYS A 88 16.44 -2.56 11.13
N TRP A 89 15.46 -1.91 11.78
CA TRP A 89 15.74 -0.76 12.61
C TRP A 89 16.26 -1.15 13.99
N LEU A 90 15.80 -2.27 14.53
CA LEU A 90 16.19 -2.78 15.85
C LEU A 90 17.49 -3.60 15.86
N THR A 91 18.03 -3.98 14.69
CA THR A 91 19.21 -4.86 14.54
C THR A 91 20.33 -4.15 13.77
#